data_AF-A0A948XR46-F1
#
_entry.id   AF-A0A948XR46-F1
#
_cell.length_a   1.000
_cell.length_b   1.000
_cell.length_c   1.000
_cell.angle_alpha   90.00
_cell.angle_beta   90.00
_cell.angle_gamma   90.00
#
_symmetry.space_group_name_H-M   'P 1'
#
loop_
_entity.id
_entity.type
_entity.pdbx_description
1 polymer ?
#
loop_
_entity_poly.entity_id
_entity_poly.type
_entity_poly.pdbx_seq_one_letter_code
_entity_poly.pdbx_strand_id
1 'polypeptide(L)'
;DPAKLDAFAKCLTEKGVVMYGAYWCSHCQRQKKLFGDSFKYVTYVECTKDVKKCQEKKIKAYPTWIFKNGERIKREATFAELAKRTTCKAS
;
A
#
# COMPACT_ATOMS: atom_id res chain seq x y z
N ASP A 1 5.81 -2.37 -17.81
CA ASP A 1 7.24 -2.73 -17.67
C ASP A 1 7.51 -3.07 -16.21
N PRO A 2 7.79 -4.35 -15.89
CA PRO A 2 8.02 -4.81 -14.51
C PRO A 2 9.12 -4.01 -13.79
N ALA A 3 10.17 -3.59 -14.50
CA ALA A 3 11.29 -2.86 -13.89
C ALA A 3 10.87 -1.46 -13.38
N LYS A 4 9.92 -0.81 -14.05
CA LYS A 4 9.40 0.51 -13.64
C LYS A 4 8.53 0.43 -12.39
N LEU A 5 7.70 -0.61 -12.28
CA LEU A 5 6.85 -0.81 -11.10
C LEU A 5 7.66 -1.27 -9.88
N ASP A 6 8.76 -2.00 -10.07
CA ASP A 6 9.71 -2.32 -9.01
C ASP A 6 10.27 -1.05 -8.36
N ALA A 7 10.75 -0.11 -9.17
CA ALA A 7 11.29 1.17 -8.67
C ALA A 7 10.22 1.98 -7.93
N PHE A 8 9.00 2.04 -8.47
CA PHE A 8 7.88 2.72 -7.82
C PHE A 8 7.53 2.08 -6.47
N ALA A 9 7.36 0.76 -6.42
CA ALA A 9 7.01 0.04 -5.20
C ALA A 9 8.09 0.17 -4.10
N LYS A 10 9.38 0.09 -4.48
CA LYS A 10 10.50 0.34 -3.56
C LYS A 10 10.48 1.77 -3.03
N CYS A 11 10.29 2.76 -3.91
CA CYS A 11 10.21 4.16 -3.50
C CYS A 11 9.06 4.40 -2.49
N LEU A 12 7.88 3.80 -2.67
CA LEU A 12 6.78 3.91 -1.71
C LEU A 12 7.21 3.43 -0.32
N THR A 13 7.87 2.27 -0.26
CA THR A 13 8.43 1.71 0.99
C THR A 13 9.50 2.62 1.60
N GLU A 14 10.43 3.16 0.81
CA GLU A 14 11.46 4.11 1.27
C GLU A 14 10.83 5.40 1.82
N LYS A 15 9.71 5.85 1.25
CA LYS A 15 8.93 7.00 1.75
C LYS A 15 8.06 6.66 2.95
N GLY A 16 8.13 5.44 3.47
CA GLY A 16 7.38 5.00 4.65
C GLY A 16 5.89 4.83 4.40
N VAL A 17 5.48 4.60 3.15
CA VAL A 17 4.10 4.32 2.80
C VAL A 17 3.80 2.85 3.10
N VAL A 18 2.73 2.61 3.87
CA VAL A 18 2.35 1.25 4.30
C VAL A 18 0.91 0.96 3.90
N MET A 19 0.69 -0.19 3.29
CA MET A 19 -0.65 -0.73 3.04
C MET A 19 -1.05 -1.69 4.15
N TYR A 20 -2.21 -1.45 4.77
CA TYR A 20 -2.83 -2.33 5.74
C TYR A 20 -4.01 -3.03 5.08
N GLY A 21 -4.09 -4.35 5.20
CA GLY A 21 -5.16 -5.11 4.56
C GLY A 21 -5.33 -6.51 5.13
N ALA A 22 -6.18 -7.29 4.46
CA ALA A 22 -6.39 -8.69 4.77
C ALA A 22 -6.27 -9.56 3.50
N TYR A 23 -5.72 -10.77 3.61
CA TYR A 23 -5.51 -11.65 2.45
C TYR A 23 -6.81 -12.03 1.71
N TRP A 24 -7.91 -12.17 2.45
CA TRP A 24 -9.23 -12.51 1.92
C TRP A 24 -10.02 -11.30 1.37
N CYS A 25 -9.52 -10.08 1.59
CA CYS A 25 -10.23 -8.88 1.15
C CYS A 25 -10.09 -8.69 -0.37
N SER A 26 -11.21 -8.71 -1.09
CA SER A 26 -11.23 -8.56 -2.56
C SER A 26 -10.61 -7.24 -3.04
N HIS A 27 -10.81 -6.15 -2.30
CA HIS A 27 -10.17 -4.86 -2.60
C HIS A 27 -8.65 -4.89 -2.38
N CYS A 28 -8.17 -5.61 -1.36
CA CYS A 28 -6.73 -5.81 -1.18
C CYS A 28 -6.14 -6.64 -2.30
N GLN A 29 -6.82 -7.69 -2.75
CA GLN A 29 -6.37 -8.53 -3.86
C GLN A 29 -6.29 -7.71 -5.16
N ARG A 30 -7.30 -6.88 -5.46
CA ARG A 30 -7.25 -5.96 -6.60
C ARG A 30 -6.11 -4.95 -6.50
N GLN A 31 -5.92 -4.34 -5.33
CA GLN A 31 -4.78 -3.43 -5.10
C GLN A 31 -3.43 -4.13 -5.35
N LYS A 32 -3.25 -5.36 -4.84
CA LYS A 32 -2.03 -6.16 -5.08
C LYS A 32 -1.85 -6.47 -6.55
N LYS A 33 -2.92 -6.85 -7.25
CA LYS A 33 -2.91 -7.15 -8.68
C LYS A 33 -2.47 -5.97 -9.54
N LEU A 34 -2.79 -4.72 -9.15
CA LEU A 34 -2.31 -3.53 -9.86
C LEU A 34 -0.78 -3.47 -9.90
N PHE A 35 -0.10 -3.87 -8.82
CA PHE A 35 1.35 -3.91 -8.74
C PHE A 35 1.97 -5.19 -9.35
N GLY A 36 1.19 -6.26 -9.53
CA GLY A 36 1.71 -7.56 -9.94
C GLY A 36 2.83 -8.04 -9.00
N ASP A 37 3.88 -8.63 -9.57
CA ASP A 37 5.03 -9.14 -8.82
C ASP A 37 5.80 -8.05 -8.06
N SER A 38 5.72 -6.79 -8.51
CA SER A 38 6.36 -5.65 -7.85
C SER A 38 5.74 -5.36 -6.48
N PHE A 39 4.55 -5.91 -6.16
CA PHE A 39 3.95 -5.75 -4.84
C PHE A 39 4.85 -6.29 -3.72
N LYS A 40 5.75 -7.24 -4.02
CA LYS A 40 6.71 -7.78 -3.04
C LYS A 40 7.61 -6.71 -2.39
N TYR A 41 7.76 -5.55 -3.03
CA TYR A 41 8.52 -4.43 -2.47
C TYR A 41 7.67 -3.43 -1.69
N VAL A 42 6.34 -3.51 -1.76
CA VAL A 42 5.43 -2.64 -1.00
C VAL A 42 5.41 -3.11 0.45
N THR A 43 5.59 -2.18 1.39
CA THR A 43 5.42 -2.47 2.81
C THR A 43 3.94 -2.74 3.09
N TYR A 44 3.63 -4.00 3.36
CA TYR A 44 2.28 -4.49 3.62
C TYR A 44 2.18 -5.07 5.03
N VAL A 45 1.09 -4.74 5.73
CA VAL A 45 0.73 -5.33 7.02
C VAL A 45 -0.54 -6.15 6.85
N GLU A 46 -0.42 -7.45 7.15
CA GLU A 46 -1.53 -8.40 7.16
C GLU A 46 -2.27 -8.31 8.49
N CYS A 47 -3.41 -7.62 8.52
CA CYS A 47 -4.14 -7.34 9.75
C CYS A 47 -4.75 -8.59 10.41
N THR A 48 -4.87 -9.71 9.69
CA THR A 48 -5.28 -10.98 10.32
C THR A 48 -4.14 -11.66 11.07
N LYS A 49 -2.89 -11.25 10.86
CA LYS A 49 -1.70 -11.75 11.57
C LYS A 49 -1.20 -10.73 12.60
N ASP A 50 -1.12 -9.46 12.23
CA ASP A 50 -0.67 -8.36 13.09
C ASP A 50 -1.85 -7.54 13.65
N VAL A 51 -2.78 -8.20 14.33
CA VAL A 51 -4.05 -7.59 14.82
C VAL A 51 -3.79 -6.35 15.67
N LYS A 52 -2.89 -6.45 16.65
CA LYS A 52 -2.55 -5.35 17.58
C LYS A 52 -2.06 -4.11 16.85
N LYS A 53 -1.16 -4.29 15.86
CA LYS A 53 -0.62 -3.21 15.04
C LYS A 53 -1.72 -2.49 14.26
N CYS A 54 -2.66 -3.22 13.68
CA CYS A 54 -3.79 -2.62 12.95
C CYS A 54 -4.78 -1.90 13.88
N GLN A 55 -5.00 -2.41 15.10
CA GLN A 55 -5.79 -1.72 16.14
C GLN A 55 -5.14 -0.41 16.58
N GLU A 56 -3.85 -0.42 16.89
CA GLU A 56 -3.07 0.77 17.25
C GLU A 56 -3.08 1.83 16.14
N LYS A 57 -2.98 1.39 14.88
CA LYS A 57 -3.11 2.26 13.72
C LYS A 57 -4.57 2.63 13.39
N LYS A 58 -5.55 2.18 14.17
CA LYS A 58 -6.98 2.47 14.00
C LYS A 58 -7.46 2.16 12.57
N ILE A 59 -7.07 1.01 12.03
CA ILE A 59 -7.52 0.56 10.70
C ILE A 59 -8.99 0.13 10.80
N LYS A 60 -9.87 0.80 10.06
CA LYS A 60 -11.33 0.55 10.06
C LYS A 60 -11.86 -0.03 8.74
N ALA A 61 -11.03 -0.05 7.69
CA ALA A 61 -11.39 -0.51 6.35
C ALA A 61 -10.15 -1.01 5.62
N TYR A 62 -10.35 -1.92 4.66
CA TYR A 62 -9.28 -2.49 3.85
C TYR A 62 -9.50 -2.23 2.35
N PRO A 63 -8.43 -1.98 1.58
CA PRO A 63 -7.12 -1.60 2.07
C PRO A 63 -7.12 -0.19 2.67
N THR A 64 -6.21 0.06 3.61
CA THR A 64 -5.88 1.41 4.04
C THR A 64 -4.40 1.67 3.77
N TRP A 65 -4.10 2.67 2.96
CA TRP A 65 -2.76 3.23 2.81
C TRP A 65 -2.54 4.30 3.87
N ILE A 66 -1.39 4.26 4.55
CA ILE A 66 -0.95 5.32 5.47
C ILE A 66 0.40 5.85 4.97
N PHE A 67 0.48 7.16 4.82
CA PHE A 67 1.69 7.87 4.41
C PHE A 67 2.50 8.32 5.64
N LYS A 68 3.78 8.64 5.46
CA LYS A 68 4.67 9.07 6.56
C LYS A 68 4.16 10.29 7.34
N ASN A 69 3.44 11.19 6.68
CA ASN A 69 2.81 12.37 7.29
C ASN A 69 1.48 12.05 8.01
N GLY A 70 1.02 10.80 8.00
CA GLY A 70 -0.23 10.37 8.63
C GLY A 70 -1.47 10.44 7.73
N GLU A 71 -1.37 10.99 6.51
CA GLU A 71 -2.47 10.98 5.53
C GLU A 71 -2.88 9.53 5.22
N ARG A 72 -4.16 9.34 4.85
CA ARG A 72 -4.72 8.01 4.58
C ARG A 72 -5.57 7.96 3.32
N ILE A 73 -5.47 6.85 2.59
CA ILE A 73 -6.46 6.45 1.58
C ILE A 73 -7.10 5.13 2.07
N LYS A 74 -8.40 5.13 2.34
CA LYS A 74 -9.15 3.99 2.92
C LYS A 74 -9.92 3.20 1.86
N ARG A 75 -9.29 2.98 0.71
CA ARG A 75 -9.81 2.26 -0.46
C ARG A 75 -8.65 1.85 -1.36
N GLU A 76 -8.96 1.17 -2.45
CA GLU A 76 -8.04 1.02 -3.57
C GLU A 76 -7.53 2.41 -4.03
N ALA A 77 -6.23 2.51 -4.24
CA ALA A 77 -5.52 3.70 -4.67
C ALA A 77 -4.87 3.43 -6.03
N THR A 78 -5.06 4.37 -6.95
CA THR A 78 -4.35 4.38 -8.22
C THR A 78 -2.88 4.75 -8.03
N PHE A 79 -2.02 4.40 -8.98
CA PHE A 79 -0.61 4.82 -8.94
C PHE A 79 -0.45 6.33 -8.94
N ALA A 80 -1.30 7.07 -9.67
CA ALA A 80 -1.30 8.53 -9.67
C ALA A 80 -1.60 9.12 -8.29
N GLU A 81 -2.55 8.53 -7.54
CA GLU A 81 -2.87 8.98 -6.18
C GLU A 81 -1.75 8.72 -5.18
N LEU A 82 -1.08 7.57 -5.31
CA LEU A 82 0.09 7.22 -4.50
C LEU A 82 1.29 8.11 -4.85
N ALA A 83 1.51 8.38 -6.14
CA ALA A 83 2.56 9.27 -6.64
C ALA A 83 2.33 10.71 -6.18
N LYS A 84 1.11 11.26 -6.27
CA LYS A 84 0.79 12.64 -5.87
C LYS A 84 1.06 12.92 -4.38
N ARG A 85 0.96 11.90 -3.54
CA ARG A 85 1.18 11.98 -2.09
C ARG A 85 2.60 11.57 -1.67
N THR A 86 3.42 11.28 -2.66
CA THR A 86 4.84 10.98 -2.48
C THR A 86 5.64 11.82 -3.47
N THR A 87 6.95 11.60 -3.52
CA THR A 87 7.79 12.09 -4.63
C THR A 87 8.14 10.95 -5.59
N CYS A 88 7.41 9.84 -5.52
CA CYS A 88 7.68 8.63 -6.31
C CYS A 88 7.05 8.75 -7.69
N LYS A 89 7.80 8.38 -8.73
CA LYS A 89 7.33 8.41 -10.11
C LYS A 89 6.67 7.07 -10.46
N ALA A 90 5.37 7.10 -10.74
CA ALA A 90 4.67 6.01 -11.40
C ALA A 90 4.90 6.17 -12.91
N SER A 91 5.98 5.57 -13.42
CA SER A 91 6.41 5.68 -14.82
C SER A 91 5.89 4.57 -15.73
#